data_AF-A0A2E4LRA6-F1
#
_entry.id   AF-A0A2E4LRA6-F1
#
_cell.length_a   1.000
_cell.length_b   1.000
_cell.length_c   1.000
_cell.angle_alpha   90.00
_cell.angle_beta   90.00
_cell.angle_gamma   90.00
#
_symmetry.space_group_name_H-M   'P 1'
#
loop_
_entity.id
_entity.type
_entity.pdbx_description
1 polymer ?
#
loop_
_entity_poly.entity_id
_entity_poly.type
_entity_poly.pdbx_seq_one_letter_code
_entity_poly.pdbx_strand_id
1 'polypeptide(L)' 'MQNNVSPGNKKRPVLLTLIFGAISISAYLLLFMNEEWVMNNFTKGNWYAVYPIVTAFFFSFVHGVFASYFISTLGLEEKK' A
#
# COMPACT_ATOMS: atom_id res chain seq x y z
N MET A 1 45.22 13.98 9.20
CA MET A 1 44.52 13.21 10.25
C MET A 1 43.12 12.91 9.74
N GLN A 2 42.68 11.67 9.92
CA GLN A 2 41.46 11.08 9.38
C GLN A 2 40.20 11.92 9.66
N ASN A 3 39.19 11.79 8.79
CA ASN A 3 37.81 11.47 9.21
C ASN A 3 37.05 10.89 8.01
N ASN A 4 37.07 9.56 7.94
CA ASN A 4 36.20 8.76 7.10
C ASN A 4 34.75 8.99 7.55
N VAL A 5 34.05 9.90 6.88
CA VAL A 5 32.59 9.97 6.98
C VAL A 5 32.06 8.78 6.18
N SER A 6 31.86 7.67 6.87
CA SER A 6 31.16 6.50 6.31
C SER A 6 29.83 6.99 5.72
N PRO A 7 29.56 6.81 4.41
CA PRO A 7 28.23 7.08 3.89
C PRO A 7 27.31 6.08 4.58
N GLY A 8 26.63 6.55 5.62
CA GLY A 8 25.76 5.74 6.47
C GLY A 8 24.89 4.88 5.58
N ASN A 9 24.94 3.57 5.80
CA ASN A 9 24.17 2.56 5.11
C ASN A 9 22.72 3.03 5.00
N LYS A 10 22.35 3.60 3.86
CA LYS A 10 20.97 3.91 3.50
C LYS A 10 20.30 2.55 3.34
N LYS A 11 19.79 2.01 4.44
CA LYS A 11 19.08 0.73 4.41
C LYS A 11 17.92 0.94 3.46
N ARG A 12 18.02 0.31 2.27
CA ARG A 12 16.94 0.26 1.29
C ARG A 12 15.67 -0.14 2.07
N PRO A 13 14.55 0.59 1.93
CA PRO A 13 13.33 0.32 2.71
C PRO A 13 12.60 -0.95 2.22
N VAL A 14 13.36 -2.01 1.92
CA VAL A 14 12.88 -3.33 1.47
C VAL A 14 11.94 -3.93 2.51
N LEU A 15 12.25 -3.77 3.79
CA LEU A 15 11.40 -4.29 4.86
C LEU A 15 10.03 -3.57 4.90
N LEU A 16 10.02 -2.24 4.76
CA LEU A 16 8.77 -1.48 4.72
C LEU A 16 7.96 -1.86 3.48
N THR A 17 8.62 -2.01 2.34
CA THR A 17 7.99 -2.45 1.09
C THR A 17 7.30 -3.79 1.21
N LEU A 18 7.98 -4.76 1.84
CA LEU A 18 7.42 -6.08 2.04
C LEU A 18 6.20 -6.03 2.99
N ILE A 19 6.28 -5.23 4.06
CA ILE A 19 5.18 -5.06 5.02
C ILE A 19 3.98 -4.37 4.35
N PHE A 20 4.18 -3.24 3.68
CA PHE A 20 3.10 -2.52 3.00
C PHE A 20 2.54 -3.31 1.81
N GLY A 21 3.37 -4.06 1.10
CA GLY A 21 2.94 -5.00 0.07
C GLY A 21 2.09 -6.13 0.64
N ALA A 22 2.52 -6.74 1.76
CA ALA A 22 1.73 -7.74 2.46
C ALA A 22 0.39 -7.18 2.94
N ILE A 23 0.37 -5.97 3.50
CA ILE A 23 -0.88 -5.28 3.90
C ILE A 23 -1.79 -5.05 2.70
N SER A 24 -1.24 -4.58 1.56
CA SER A 24 -2.03 -4.37 0.34
C SER A 24 -2.64 -5.69 -0.16
N ILE A 25 -1.86 -6.77 -0.19
CA ILE A 25 -2.33 -8.09 -0.61
C ILE A 25 -3.40 -8.61 0.36
N SER A 26 -3.15 -8.53 1.66
CA SER A 26 -4.12 -8.95 2.69
C SER A 26 -5.42 -8.15 2.61
N ALA A 27 -5.36 -6.85 2.30
CA ALA A 27 -6.56 -6.04 2.08
C ALA A 27 -7.39 -6.55 0.90
N TYR A 28 -6.74 -6.85 -0.24
CA TYR A 28 -7.44 -7.45 -1.39
C TYR A 28 -8.04 -8.82 -1.05
N LEU A 29 -7.27 -9.69 -0.38
CA LEU A 29 -7.75 -11.01 0.03
C LEU A 29 -8.96 -10.90 0.97
N LEU A 30 -8.92 -10.02 1.96
CA LEU A 30 -10.05 -9.79 2.87
C LEU A 30 -11.29 -9.30 2.13
N LEU A 31 -11.13 -8.39 1.17
CA LEU A 31 -12.25 -7.90 0.35
C LEU A 31 -12.89 -9.05 -0.44
N PHE A 32 -12.09 -9.86 -1.13
CA PHE A 32 -12.58 -10.97 -1.95
C PHE A 32 -13.10 -12.16 -1.12
N MET A 33 -12.50 -12.46 0.04
CA MET A 33 -13.01 -13.49 0.93
C MET A 33 -14.39 -13.15 1.51
N ASN A 34 -14.71 -11.86 1.63
CA ASN A 34 -16.00 -11.38 2.10
C ASN A 34 -16.89 -10.87 0.95
N GLU A 35 -16.68 -11.37 -0.27
CA GLU A 35 -17.36 -10.89 -1.48
C GLU A 35 -18.89 -10.89 -1.34
N GLU A 36 -19.51 -11.94 -0.81
CA GLU A 36 -20.97 -11.97 -0.62
C GLU A 36 -21.46 -10.80 0.25
N TRP A 37 -20.76 -10.53 1.35
CA TRP A 37 -21.11 -9.43 2.25
C TRP A 37 -20.84 -8.08 1.61
N VAL A 38 -19.71 -7.94 0.92
CA VAL A 38 -19.32 -6.72 0.19
C VAL A 38 -20.37 -6.43 -0.89
N MET A 39 -20.67 -7.37 -1.78
CA MET A 39 -21.63 -7.21 -2.87
C MET A 39 -23.03 -6.92 -2.34
N ASN A 40 -23.48 -7.62 -1.30
CA ASN A 40 -24.78 -7.36 -0.69
C ASN A 40 -24.88 -5.96 -0.08
N ASN A 41 -23.79 -5.34 0.36
CA ASN A 41 -23.82 -3.96 0.87
C ASN A 41 -23.54 -2.94 -0.23
N PHE A 42 -22.63 -3.21 -1.16
CA PHE A 42 -22.16 -2.25 -2.17
C PHE A 42 -23.17 -2.04 -3.29
N THR A 43 -24.06 -3.02 -3.54
CA THR A 43 -25.05 -2.96 -4.62
C THR A 43 -26.42 -2.43 -4.19
N LYS A 44 -26.68 -2.29 -2.88
CA LYS A 44 -27.96 -1.78 -2.34
C LYS A 44 -28.27 -0.33 -2.70
N GLY A 45 -27.28 0.43 -3.17
CA GLY A 45 -27.44 1.85 -3.52
C GLY A 45 -27.79 2.75 -2.34
N ASN A 46 -28.24 3.98 -2.61
CA ASN A 46 -28.53 5.00 -1.57
C ASN A 46 -27.29 5.29 -0.70
N TRP A 47 -27.44 5.42 0.63
CA TRP A 47 -26.34 5.66 1.57
C TRP A 47 -25.23 4.59 1.50
N TYR A 48 -25.55 3.39 1.02
CA TYR A 48 -24.58 2.31 0.88
C TYR A 48 -23.59 2.52 -0.28
N ALA A 49 -23.85 3.45 -1.20
CA ALA A 49 -22.88 3.83 -2.23
C ALA A 49 -21.60 4.46 -1.64
N VAL A 50 -21.64 4.91 -0.38
CA VAL A 50 -20.45 5.42 0.31
C VAL A 50 -19.41 4.31 0.55
N TYR A 51 -19.85 3.06 0.73
CA TYR A 51 -18.94 1.93 0.98
C TYR A 51 -17.96 1.70 -0.19
N PRO A 52 -18.39 1.50 -1.46
CA PRO A 52 -17.46 1.34 -2.57
C PRO A 52 -16.55 2.55 -2.78
N ILE A 53 -17.04 3.77 -2.52
CA ILE A 53 -16.23 4.99 -2.65
C ILE A 53 -15.09 4.98 -1.61
N VAL A 54 -15.42 4.78 -0.34
CA VAL A 54 -14.43 4.74 0.75
C VAL A 54 -13.43 3.61 0.52
N THR A 55 -13.92 2.44 0.11
CA THR A 55 -13.06 1.31 -0.22
C THR A 55 -12.11 1.65 -1.38
N ALA A 56 -12.60 2.23 -2.47
CA ALA A 56 -11.75 2.64 -3.58
C ALA A 56 -10.63 3.60 -3.12
N PHE A 57 -10.96 4.63 -2.34
CA PHE A 57 -9.97 5.57 -1.80
C PHE A 57 -8.96 4.89 -0.86
N PHE A 58 -9.43 4.00 0.02
CA PHE A 58 -8.56 3.24 0.92
C PHE A 58 -7.56 2.38 0.12
N PHE A 59 -8.04 1.65 -0.89
CA PHE A 59 -7.18 0.84 -1.75
C PHE A 59 -6.21 1.71 -2.55
N SER A 60 -6.64 2.84 -3.10
CA SER A 60 -5.74 3.77 -3.79
C SER A 60 -4.63 4.28 -2.86
N PHE A 61 -4.94 4.59 -1.61
CA PHE A 61 -3.94 5.04 -0.65
C PHE A 61 -2.95 3.92 -0.28
N VAL A 62 -3.46 2.75 0.12
CA VAL A 62 -2.61 1.61 0.53
C VAL A 62 -1.73 1.13 -0.63
N HIS A 63 -2.32 0.99 -1.81
CA HIS A 63 -1.59 0.59 -3.02
C HIS A 63 -0.59 1.67 -3.44
N GLY A 64 -0.93 2.96 -3.32
CA GLY A 64 -0.01 4.07 -3.60
C GLY A 64 1.22 4.07 -2.69
N VAL A 65 1.02 3.86 -1.38
CA VAL A 65 2.11 3.71 -0.40
C VAL A 65 2.97 2.50 -0.75
N PHE A 66 2.35 1.36 -1.07
CA PHE A 66 3.07 0.19 -1.57
C PHE A 66 3.88 0.50 -2.83
N ALA A 67 3.32 1.18 -3.82
CA ALA A 67 3.98 1.52 -5.07
C ALA A 67 5.22 2.41 -4.84
N SER A 68 5.11 3.43 -3.97
CA SER A 68 6.25 4.27 -3.58
C SER A 68 7.38 3.44 -2.97
N TYR A 69 7.05 2.53 -2.07
CA TYR A 69 8.03 1.63 -1.45
C TYR A 69 8.60 0.62 -2.46
N PHE A 70 7.77 0.06 -3.34
CA PHE A 70 8.18 -0.88 -4.37
C PHE A 70 9.20 -0.26 -5.34
N ILE A 71 8.90 0.92 -5.87
CA ILE A 71 9.82 1.69 -6.71
C ILE A 71 11.12 2.02 -5.96
N SER A 72 11.02 2.34 -4.66
CA SER A 72 12.18 2.56 -3.80
C SER A 72 13.06 1.30 -3.63
N THR A 73 12.48 0.10 -3.59
CA THR A 73 13.26 -1.16 -3.58
C THR A 73 13.90 -1.53 -4.90
N LEU A 74 13.29 -1.15 -6.01
CA LEU A 74 13.88 -1.29 -7.34
C LEU A 74 15.09 -0.36 -7.53
N GLY A 75 15.38 0.51 -6.56
CA GLY A 75 16.48 1.48 -6.63
C GLY A 75 16.18 2.66 -7.55
N LEU A 76 14.93 2.78 -8.00
CA LEU A 76 14.41 3.90 -8.78
C LEU A 76 13.80 4.95 -7.84
N GLU A 77 14.38 5.15 -6.66
CA GLU A 77 13.95 6.26 -5.78
C GLU A 77 14.08 7.57 -6.55
N GLU A 78 12.94 8.19 -6.85
CA GLU A 78 12.94 9.56 -7.33
C GLU A 78 13.56 10.42 -6.23
N LYS A 79 14.76 10.91 -6.51
CA LYS A 79 15.45 11.89 -5.69
C LYS A 79 14.53 13.12 -5.62
N LYS A 80 13.94 13.34 -4.45
CA LYS A 80 13.22 14.58 -4.12
C LYS A 80 14.06 15.82 -4.43
#